data_AF-A0A9W9MIW2-F1
#
_entry.id   AF-A0A9W9MIW2-F1
#
_cell.length_a   1.000
_cell.length_b   1.000
_cell.length_c   1.000
_cell.angle_alpha   90.00
_cell.angle_beta   90.00
_cell.angle_gamma   90.00
#
_symmetry.space_group_name_H-M   'P 1'
#
loop_
_entity.id
_entity.type
_entity.pdbx_description
1 polymer ?
#
loop_
_entity_poly.entity_id
_entity_poly.type
_entity_poly.pdbx_seq_one_letter_code
_entity_poly.pdbx_strand_id
1 'polypeptide(L)'
;MLPVYRAGKITALNFTKKFIKEKEPSFTVINVFPGFVFGRDDRALEVKDLYARTNRILLVTITRQSAPNPMPSGATYMDDAAKVYLEALKEGVTGNFGVTKAHDFNNA
;
A
#
# COMPACT_ATOMS: atom_id res chain seq x y z
N MET A 1 8.41 8.76 -13.18
CA MET A 1 8.22 7.44 -12.54
C MET A 1 6.80 7.25 -12.00
N LEU A 2 6.27 8.16 -11.17
CA LEU A 2 4.92 8.00 -10.57
C LEU A 2 3.75 7.93 -11.58
N PRO A 3 3.71 8.72 -12.68
CA PRO A 3 2.57 8.66 -13.61
C PRO A 3 2.42 7.29 -14.31
N VAL A 4 3.53 6.73 -14.81
CA VAL A 4 3.53 5.40 -15.45
C VAL A 4 3.21 4.30 -14.45
N TYR A 5 3.75 4.38 -13.22
CA TYR A 5 3.39 3.45 -12.14
C TYR A 5 1.88 3.49 -11.84
N ARG A 6 1.30 4.69 -11.69
CA ARG A 6 -0.14 4.88 -11.45
C ARG A 6 -0.97 4.32 -12.61
N ALA A 7 -0.61 4.66 -13.85
CA ALA A 7 -1.28 4.12 -15.04
C ALA A 7 -1.24 2.59 -15.07
N GLY A 8 -0.08 1.98 -14.78
CA GLY A 8 0.06 0.53 -14.69
C GLY A 8 -0.85 -0.11 -13.64
N LYS A 9 -0.95 0.49 -12.43
CA LYS A 9 -1.87 0.01 -11.38
C LYS A 9 -3.34 0.16 -11.76
N ILE A 10 -3.72 1.26 -12.42
CA ILE A 10 -5.08 1.47 -12.93
C ILE A 10 -5.42 0.42 -14.00
N THR A 11 -4.50 0.18 -14.94
CA THR A 11 -4.67 -0.83 -15.99
C THR A 11 -4.84 -2.23 -15.39
N ALA A 12 -4.03 -2.60 -14.38
CA ALA A 12 -4.17 -3.88 -13.69
C ALA A 12 -5.53 -4.04 -12.98
N LEU A 13 -6.02 -2.98 -12.33
CA LEU A 13 -7.35 -2.97 -11.72
C LEU A 13 -8.46 -3.14 -12.76
N ASN A 14 -8.37 -2.42 -13.89
CA ASN A 14 -9.34 -2.53 -14.98
C ASN A 14 -9.33 -3.92 -15.61
N PHE A 15 -8.15 -4.52 -15.78
CA PHE A 15 -8.02 -5.90 -16.26
C PHE A 15 -8.66 -6.90 -15.29
N THR A 16 -8.42 -6.73 -13.99
CA THR A 16 -9.03 -7.59 -12.95
C THR A 16 -10.55 -7.53 -13.01
N LYS A 17 -11.13 -6.33 -13.13
CA LYS A 17 -12.58 -6.15 -13.31
C LYS A 17 -13.10 -6.84 -14.57
N LYS A 18 -12.38 -6.71 -15.69
CA LYS A 18 -12.72 -7.39 -16.95
C LYS A 18 -12.67 -8.92 -16.79
N PHE A 19 -11.63 -9.45 -16.17
CA PHE A 19 -11.47 -10.88 -15.89
C PHE A 19 -12.65 -11.44 -15.09
N ILE A 20 -13.03 -10.79 -13.98
CA ILE A 20 -14.16 -11.23 -13.15
C ILE A 20 -15.45 -11.29 -13.98
N LYS A 21 -15.70 -10.25 -14.78
CA LYS A 21 -16.90 -10.17 -15.64
C LYS A 21 -16.93 -11.23 -16.74
N GLU A 22 -15.79 -11.51 -17.38
CA GLU A 22 -15.73 -12.39 -18.55
C GLU A 22 -15.51 -13.85 -18.21
N LYS A 23 -14.91 -14.15 -17.07
CA LYS A 23 -14.51 -15.51 -16.68
C LYS A 23 -15.33 -16.09 -15.55
N GLU A 24 -16.10 -15.27 -14.84
CA GLU A 24 -16.98 -15.69 -13.75
C GLU A 24 -16.32 -16.74 -12.84
N PRO A 25 -15.13 -16.43 -12.27
CA PRO A 25 -14.37 -17.40 -11.51
C PRO A 25 -15.19 -17.92 -10.32
N SER A 26 -14.97 -19.17 -9.94
CA SER A 26 -15.59 -19.79 -8.75
C SER A 26 -15.10 -19.19 -7.42
N PHE A 27 -14.17 -18.25 -7.47
CA PHE A 27 -13.61 -17.55 -6.33
C PHE A 27 -13.84 -16.04 -6.42
N THR A 28 -13.93 -15.39 -5.27
CA THR A 28 -13.99 -13.93 -5.18
C THR A 28 -12.59 -13.33 -5.34
N VAL A 29 -12.51 -12.21 -6.06
CA VAL A 29 -11.28 -11.43 -6.19
C VAL A 29 -11.47 -10.10 -5.47
N ILE A 30 -10.59 -9.82 -4.51
CA ILE A 30 -10.56 -8.57 -3.75
C ILE A 30 -9.23 -7.86 -4.01
N ASN A 31 -9.28 -6.58 -4.36
CA ASN A 31 -8.09 -5.74 -4.46
C ASN A 31 -7.91 -4.95 -3.16
N VAL A 32 -6.70 -4.98 -2.60
CA VAL A 32 -6.29 -4.18 -1.45
C VAL A 32 -5.30 -3.11 -1.93
N PHE A 33 -5.60 -1.85 -1.64
CA PHE A 33 -4.85 -0.67 -2.05
C PHE A 33 -4.21 0.02 -0.84
N PRO A 34 -3.04 -0.45 -0.38
CA PRO A 34 -2.31 0.24 0.68
C PRO A 34 -1.71 1.55 0.16
N GLY A 35 -1.59 2.54 1.06
CA GLY A 35 -0.73 3.69 0.89
C GLY A 35 0.76 3.30 0.95
N PHE A 36 1.63 4.23 1.32
CA PHE A 36 3.01 3.88 1.63
C PHE A 36 3.05 3.04 2.91
N VAL A 37 3.48 1.79 2.75
CA VAL A 37 3.58 0.84 3.85
C VAL A 37 4.84 1.10 4.66
N PHE A 38 4.70 1.31 5.95
CA PHE A 38 5.79 1.52 6.89
C PHE A 38 5.74 0.48 8.00
N GLY A 39 6.89 0.04 8.47
CA GLY A 39 6.96 -0.94 9.56
C GLY A 39 8.33 -1.62 9.65
N ARG A 40 8.45 -2.56 10.58
CA ARG A 40 9.64 -3.38 10.76
C ARG A 40 9.86 -4.25 9.50
N ASP A 41 11.08 -4.23 8.95
CA ASP A 41 11.46 -5.15 7.87
C ASP A 41 12.32 -6.27 8.46
N ASP A 42 11.71 -7.42 8.74
CA ASP A 42 12.37 -8.59 9.34
C ASP A 42 13.44 -9.22 8.42
N ARG A 43 13.60 -8.72 7.18
CA ARG A 43 14.65 -9.13 6.24
C ARG A 43 15.88 -8.24 6.29
N ALA A 44 15.84 -7.12 7.01
CA ALA A 44 16.98 -6.22 7.13
C ALA A 44 18.05 -6.88 8.00
N LEU A 45 19.25 -7.07 7.44
CA LEU A 45 20.39 -7.63 8.16
C LEU A 45 21.36 -6.53 8.60
N GLU A 46 21.42 -5.44 7.84
CA GLU A 46 22.28 -4.29 8.06
C GLU A 46 21.47 -2.99 8.14
N VAL A 47 22.01 -1.95 8.78
CA VAL A 47 21.34 -0.64 8.93
C VAL A 47 20.91 -0.04 7.59
N LYS A 48 21.70 -0.23 6.53
CA LYS A 48 21.39 0.25 5.18
C LYS A 48 20.12 -0.40 4.59
N ASP A 49 19.79 -1.61 5.02
CA ASP A 49 18.65 -2.37 4.50
C ASP A 49 17.33 -1.77 5.00
N LEU A 50 17.35 -1.06 6.14
CA LEU A 50 16.19 -0.34 6.67
C LEU A 50 15.67 0.73 5.68
N TYR A 51 16.56 1.27 4.84
CA TYR A 51 16.22 2.25 3.78
C TYR A 51 15.70 1.58 2.49
N ALA A 52 15.35 0.30 2.53
CA ALA A 52 14.69 -0.34 1.41
C ALA A 52 13.24 0.18 1.22
N ARG A 53 12.78 0.16 -0.03
CA ARG A 53 11.37 0.37 -0.40
C ARG A 53 10.78 1.65 0.21
N THR A 54 9.60 1.57 0.82
CA THR A 54 8.82 2.70 1.31
C THR A 54 9.33 3.23 2.65
N ASN A 55 9.93 2.39 3.51
CA ASN A 55 10.55 2.82 4.78
C ASN A 55 11.54 3.97 4.61
N ARG A 56 12.27 4.03 3.49
CA ARG A 56 13.18 5.15 3.18
C ARG A 56 12.52 6.53 3.28
N ILE A 57 11.23 6.63 2.93
CA ILE A 57 10.49 7.90 2.94
C ILE A 57 10.33 8.37 4.39
N LEU A 58 9.93 7.47 5.29
CA LEU A 58 9.80 7.75 6.71
C LEU A 58 11.16 8.00 7.38
N LEU A 59 12.16 7.16 7.07
CA LEU A 59 13.49 7.24 7.69
C LEU A 59 14.21 8.55 7.36
N VAL A 60 14.12 9.03 6.11
CA VAL A 60 14.67 10.35 5.71
C VAL A 60 14.08 11.46 6.59
N THR A 61 12.77 11.44 6.86
CA THR A 61 12.12 12.44 7.71
C THR A 61 12.58 12.36 9.16
N ILE A 62 12.53 11.19 9.80
CA ILE A 62 12.85 11.07 11.24
C ILE A 62 14.35 11.28 11.53
N THR A 63 15.21 11.02 10.55
CA THR A 63 16.66 11.27 10.66
C THR A 63 17.07 12.66 10.21
N ARG A 64 16.12 13.54 9.90
CA ARG A 64 16.34 14.93 9.45
C ARG A 64 17.21 15.03 8.19
N GLN A 65 17.14 14.02 7.32
CA GLN A 65 17.77 14.08 6.02
C GLN A 65 16.91 14.94 5.07
N SER A 66 17.56 15.52 4.06
CA SER A 66 16.85 16.32 3.05
C SER A 66 15.95 15.42 2.20
N ALA A 67 14.66 15.77 2.14
CA ALA A 67 13.72 15.17 1.22
C ALA A 67 13.60 16.08 -0.02
N PRO A 68 13.77 15.55 -1.24
CA PRO A 68 13.82 16.38 -2.44
C PRO A 68 12.49 17.07 -2.76
N ASN A 69 11.36 16.51 -2.32
CA ASN A 69 10.03 17.05 -2.55
C ASN A 69 9.07 16.64 -1.42
N PRO A 70 8.07 17.48 -1.07
CA PRO A 70 6.95 17.04 -0.24
C PRO A 70 6.18 15.91 -0.93
N MET A 71 5.77 14.91 -0.16
CA MET A 71 5.08 13.74 -0.69
C MET A 71 3.72 13.55 -0.02
N PRO A 72 2.65 14.19 -0.51
CA PRO A 72 1.30 13.95 -0.02
C PRO A 72 0.88 12.53 -0.38
N SER A 73 0.71 11.66 0.62
CA SER A 73 0.23 10.30 0.40
C SER A 73 -0.32 9.66 1.66
N GLY A 74 -1.14 8.64 1.49
CA GLY A 74 -1.61 7.80 2.59
C GLY A 74 -0.46 7.02 3.21
N ALA A 75 -0.45 6.92 4.54
CA ALA A 75 0.48 6.10 5.29
C ALA A 75 -0.23 4.85 5.79
N THR A 76 0.42 3.70 5.71
CA THR A 76 -0.14 2.42 6.12
C THR A 76 0.85 1.72 7.03
N TYR A 77 0.40 1.28 8.21
CA TYR A 77 1.22 0.41 9.03
C TYR A 77 1.22 -1.01 8.45
N MET A 78 2.38 -1.68 8.45
CA MET A 78 2.56 -2.99 7.82
C MET A 78 1.60 -4.04 8.36
N ASP A 79 1.39 -4.10 9.68
CA ASP A 79 0.49 -5.10 10.29
C ASP A 79 -0.97 -4.82 9.97
N ASP A 80 -1.36 -3.54 9.80
CA ASP A 80 -2.72 -3.18 9.38
C ASP A 80 -2.98 -3.64 7.95
N ALA A 81 -2.01 -3.47 7.05
CA ALA A 81 -2.11 -4.02 5.70
C ALA A 81 -2.23 -5.55 5.72
N ALA A 82 -1.39 -6.23 6.50
CA ALA A 82 -1.44 -7.69 6.65
C ALA A 82 -2.79 -8.15 7.20
N LYS A 83 -3.32 -7.46 8.23
CA LYS A 83 -4.64 -7.74 8.79
C LYS A 83 -5.73 -7.60 7.74
N VAL A 84 -5.73 -6.54 6.93
CA VAL A 84 -6.73 -6.38 5.86
C VAL A 84 -6.62 -7.48 4.81
N TYR A 85 -5.41 -7.92 4.45
CA TYR A 85 -5.24 -9.08 3.57
C TYR A 85 -5.83 -10.35 4.16
N LEU A 86 -5.62 -10.61 5.45
CA LEU A 86 -6.20 -11.79 6.14
C LEU A 86 -7.73 -11.71 6.24
N GLU A 87 -8.26 -10.54 6.59
CA GLU A 87 -9.71 -10.33 6.67
C GLU A 87 -10.38 -10.47 5.29
N ALA A 88 -9.72 -10.03 4.22
CA ALA A 88 -10.21 -10.18 2.85
C ALA A 88 -10.30 -11.66 2.39
N LEU A 89 -9.63 -12.59 3.05
CA LEU A 89 -9.71 -14.02 2.71
C LEU A 89 -10.91 -14.74 3.37
N LYS A 90 -11.63 -14.07 4.29
CA LYS A 90 -12.78 -14.67 4.97
C LYS A 90 -13.96 -14.84 4.01
N GLU A 91 -14.74 -15.90 4.22
CA GLU A 91 -15.95 -16.16 3.44
C GLU A 91 -16.95 -15.00 3.55
N GLY A 92 -17.63 -14.70 2.44
CA GLY A 92 -18.64 -13.65 2.37
C GLY A 92 -18.09 -12.22 2.28
N VAL A 93 -16.78 -12.01 2.41
CA VAL A 93 -16.18 -10.69 2.20
C VAL A 93 -16.16 -10.37 0.70
N THR A 94 -16.60 -9.17 0.35
CA THR A 94 -16.64 -8.69 -1.04
C THR A 94 -16.23 -7.23 -1.11
N GLY A 95 -15.84 -6.78 -2.31
CA GLY A 95 -15.44 -5.40 -2.57
C GLY A 95 -13.93 -5.21 -2.69
N ASN A 96 -13.48 -3.95 -2.69
CA ASN A 96 -12.06 -3.59 -2.70
C ASN A 96 -11.79 -2.61 -1.56
N PHE A 97 -10.61 -2.68 -0.95
CA PHE A 97 -10.32 -1.97 0.29
C PHE A 97 -9.09 -1.07 0.14
N GLY A 98 -9.22 0.19 0.54
CA GLY A 98 -8.07 1.07 0.76
C GLY A 98 -7.55 0.90 2.17
N VAL A 99 -6.23 0.88 2.35
CA VAL A 99 -5.62 0.84 3.69
C VAL A 99 -4.77 2.09 3.84
N THR A 100 -5.19 3.02 4.68
CA THR A 100 -4.44 4.23 5.01
C THR A 100 -4.88 4.74 6.36
N LYS A 101 -3.98 5.41 7.07
CA LYS A 101 -4.35 6.27 8.19
C LYS A 101 -4.97 7.56 7.63
N ALA A 102 -6.06 8.01 8.25
CA ALA A 102 -6.63 9.32 7.96
C ALA A 102 -5.61 10.39 8.39
N HIS A 103 -5.40 11.38 7.53
CA HIS A 103 -4.62 12.56 7.88
C HIS A 103 -5.57 13.62 8.43
N ASP A 104 -5.48 13.89 9.74
CA ASP A 104 -6.09 15.08 10.32
C ASP A 104 -5.11 16.24 10.23
N PHE A 105 -5.36 17.13 9.26
CA PHE A 105 -4.60 18.38 9.15
C PHE A 105 -5.10 19.36 10.23
N ASN A 106 -4.16 20.06 10.91
CA ASN A 106 -4.38 21.15 11.89
C ASN A 106 -4.47 20.79 13.40
N ASN A 107 -4.17 19.56 13.81
CA ASN A 107 -4.03 19.19 15.24
C ASN A 107 -2.57 18.85 15.64
N ALA A 108 -1.59 19.43 14.96
CA ALA A 108 -0.15 19.25 15.23
C ALA A 108 0.43 20.40 16.04
#